data_AF-A0A9E7JK31-F1
#
_entry.id   AF-A0A9E7JK31-F1
#
_cell.length_a   1.000
_cell.length_b   1.000
_cell.length_c   1.000
_cell.angle_alpha   90.00
_cell.angle_beta   90.00
_cell.angle_gamma   90.00
#
_symmetry.space_group_name_H-M   'P 1'
#
loop_
_entity.id
_entity.type
_entity.pdbx_description
1 polymer ?
#
loop_
_entity_poly.entity_id
_entity_poly.type
_entity_poly.pdbx_seq_one_letter_code
_entity_poly.pdbx_strand_id
1 'polypeptide(L)'
;MQTINRFFNELTEAMGTHARFVIDGVYEGKELTTAATWHLEWNNQFIPLTKGCSFFKCSKDGELLLIKEARVLVESPVKPGDLILGTLKRIISVLTNSRE
;
A
#
# COMPACT_ATOMS: atom_id res chain seq x y z
N MET A 1 -4.81 9.22 19.84
CA MET A 1 -5.94 8.31 19.53
C MET A 1 -7.09 9.02 18.83
N GLN A 2 -7.55 10.20 19.30
CA GLN A 2 -8.66 10.95 18.69
C GLN A 2 -8.47 11.29 17.19
N THR A 3 -7.25 11.63 16.77
CA THR A 3 -6.97 12.01 15.36
C THR A 3 -7.09 10.83 14.38
N ILE A 4 -6.71 9.63 14.81
CA ILE A 4 -6.72 8.42 13.95
C ILE A 4 -8.15 7.95 13.72
N ASN A 5 -8.97 7.91 14.78
CA ASN A 5 -10.38 7.55 14.65
C ASN A 5 -11.14 8.56 13.79
N ARG A 6 -10.82 9.86 13.90
CA ARG A 6 -11.40 10.88 13.02
C ARG A 6 -11.05 10.64 11.55
N PHE A 7 -9.77 10.37 11.25
CA PHE A 7 -9.36 10.06 9.88
C PHE A 7 -10.08 8.82 9.32
N PHE A 8 -10.20 7.76 10.10
CA PHE A 8 -10.92 6.56 9.65
C PHE A 8 -12.41 6.83 9.45
N ASN A 9 -13.03 7.64 10.29
CA ASN A 9 -14.43 8.05 10.11
C ASN A 9 -14.60 8.85 8.80
N GLU A 10 -13.77 9.87 8.58
CA GLU A 10 -13.77 10.69 7.35
C GLU A 10 -13.51 9.82 6.11
N LEU A 11 -12.58 8.87 6.20
CA LEU A 11 -12.32 7.90 5.13
C LEU A 11 -13.54 7.03 4.85
N THR A 12 -14.15 6.43 5.87
CA THR A 12 -15.34 5.58 5.68
C THR A 12 -16.54 6.35 5.14
N GLU A 13 -16.70 7.62 5.55
CA GLU A 13 -17.74 8.50 5.02
C GLU A 13 -17.49 8.82 3.54
N ALA A 14 -16.25 9.15 3.18
CA ALA A 14 -15.86 9.42 1.79
C ALA A 14 -16.01 8.19 0.87
N MET A 15 -15.79 6.98 1.40
CA MET A 15 -15.97 5.72 0.67
C MET A 15 -17.45 5.40 0.41
N GLY A 16 -18.35 5.84 1.29
CA GLY A 16 -19.78 5.56 1.19
C GLY A 16 -20.08 4.05 1.16
N THR A 17 -21.16 3.67 0.48
CA THR A 17 -21.61 2.27 0.34
C THR A 17 -21.00 1.56 -0.86
N HIS A 18 -20.30 2.28 -1.74
CA HIS A 18 -19.87 1.79 -3.05
C HIS A 18 -18.40 1.40 -3.07
N ALA A 19 -17.55 2.11 -2.33
CA ALA A 19 -16.12 1.83 -2.25
C ALA A 19 -15.80 0.91 -1.07
N ARG A 20 -14.91 -0.07 -1.28
CA ARG A 20 -14.47 -0.99 -0.21
C ARG A 20 -13.05 -1.48 -0.45
N PHE A 21 -12.34 -1.76 0.64
CA PHE A 21 -11.10 -2.52 0.62
C PHE A 21 -11.43 -4.02 0.55
N VAL A 22 -10.87 -4.71 -0.42
CA VAL A 22 -10.92 -6.17 -0.52
C VAL A 22 -9.56 -6.71 -0.15
N ILE A 23 -9.53 -7.64 0.80
CA ILE A 23 -8.30 -8.30 1.23
C ILE A 23 -7.99 -9.43 0.26
N ASP A 24 -6.87 -9.30 -0.45
CA ASP A 24 -6.37 -10.31 -1.37
C ASP A 24 -5.65 -11.44 -0.65
N GLY A 25 -5.00 -11.12 0.47
CA GLY A 25 -4.23 -12.09 1.24
C GLY A 25 -3.72 -11.52 2.54
N VAL A 26 -3.51 -12.41 3.51
CA VAL A 26 -2.92 -12.11 4.81
C VAL A 26 -1.69 -13.01 5.00
N TYR A 27 -0.61 -12.42 5.46
CA TYR A 27 0.69 -13.06 5.59
C TYR A 27 1.19 -12.86 7.01
N GLU A 28 1.57 -13.93 7.67
CA GLU A 28 2.16 -13.89 9.00
C GLU A 28 3.68 -13.77 8.91
N GLY A 29 4.25 -12.86 9.69
CA GLY A 29 5.68 -12.65 9.81
C GLY A 29 6.26 -13.31 11.05
N LYS A 30 7.50 -12.95 11.37
CA LYS A 30 8.11 -13.33 12.66
C LYS A 30 7.46 -12.53 13.80
N GLU A 31 7.49 -13.08 15.00
CA GLU A 31 6.91 -12.44 16.20
C GLU A 31 5.43 -12.08 15.98
N LEU A 32 4.96 -10.93 16.45
CA LEU A 32 3.60 -10.45 16.25
C LEU A 32 3.53 -9.47 15.07
N THR A 33 4.09 -9.87 13.92
CA THR A 33 4.02 -9.07 12.70
C THR A 33 3.15 -9.75 11.65
N THR A 34 2.40 -8.95 10.89
CA THR A 34 1.56 -9.45 9.81
C THR A 34 1.51 -8.43 8.67
N ALA A 35 1.25 -8.91 7.46
CA ALA A 35 1.00 -8.08 6.29
C ALA A 35 -0.31 -8.47 5.63
N ALA A 36 -1.01 -7.52 5.03
CA ALA A 36 -2.18 -7.76 4.21
C ALA A 36 -2.02 -7.07 2.87
N THR A 37 -2.25 -7.81 1.78
CA THR A 37 -2.41 -7.23 0.44
C THR A 37 -3.88 -6.98 0.18
N TRP A 38 -4.19 -5.88 -0.50
CA TRP A 38 -5.55 -5.46 -0.74
C TRP A 38 -5.67 -4.65 -2.02
N HIS A 39 -6.91 -4.49 -2.49
CA HIS A 39 -7.28 -3.55 -3.55
C HIS A 39 -8.59 -2.83 -3.21
N LEU A 40 -8.83 -1.70 -3.89
CA LEU A 40 -10.13 -1.03 -3.81
C LEU A 40 -11.06 -1.52 -4.91
N GLU A 41 -12.31 -1.74 -4.51
CA GLU A 41 -13.42 -1.93 -5.44
C GLU A 41 -14.41 -0.77 -5.33
N TRP A 42 -15.05 -0.44 -6.45
CA TRP A 42 -16.25 0.39 -6.52
C TRP A 42 -17.40 -0.43 -7.10
N ASN A 43 -18.50 -0.62 -6.37
CA ASN A 43 -19.64 -1.45 -6.83
C ASN A 43 -19.23 -2.85 -7.30
N ASN A 44 -18.34 -3.49 -6.54
CA ASN A 44 -17.79 -4.82 -6.85
C ASN A 44 -16.94 -4.85 -8.13
N GLN A 45 -16.49 -3.70 -8.62
CA GLN A 45 -15.57 -3.59 -9.75
C GLN A 45 -14.21 -3.09 -9.25
N PHE A 46 -13.15 -3.80 -9.64
CA PHE A 46 -11.78 -3.42 -9.34
C PHE A 46 -11.44 -2.03 -9.91
N ILE A 47 -10.86 -1.17 -9.08
CA ILE A 47 -10.36 0.15 -9.51
C ILE A 47 -8.87 0.00 -9.87
N PRO A 48 -8.45 0.25 -11.12
CA PRO A 48 -7.03 0.17 -11.50
C PRO A 48 -6.13 1.08 -10.67
N LEU A 49 -4.89 0.63 -10.40
CA LEU A 49 -3.86 1.40 -9.67
C LEU A 49 -4.24 1.74 -8.22
N THR A 50 -5.09 0.92 -7.60
CA THR A 50 -5.52 1.08 -6.21
C THR A 50 -5.17 -0.13 -5.35
N LYS A 51 -4.21 -0.96 -5.79
CA LYS A 51 -3.72 -2.04 -4.92
C LYS A 51 -2.81 -1.45 -3.84
N GLY A 52 -2.69 -2.18 -2.74
CA GLY A 52 -1.80 -1.81 -1.67
C GLY A 52 -1.38 -3.00 -0.83
N CYS A 53 -0.45 -2.72 0.07
CA CYS A 53 0.03 -3.64 1.07
C CYS A 53 0.19 -2.90 2.40
N SER A 54 -0.38 -3.46 3.45
CA SER A 54 -0.30 -2.92 4.81
C SER A 54 0.51 -3.87 5.68
N PHE A 55 1.52 -3.36 6.37
CA PHE A 55 2.34 -4.09 7.33
C PHE A 55 2.02 -3.62 8.74
N PHE A 56 1.82 -4.57 9.64
CA PHE A 56 1.47 -4.31 11.02
C PHE A 56 2.48 -4.96 11.96
N LYS A 57 2.89 -4.20 12.98
CA LYS A 57 3.49 -4.78 14.19
C LYS A 57 2.49 -4.69 15.31
N CYS A 58 2.25 -5.82 15.95
CA CYS A 58 1.28 -5.98 17.01
C CYS A 58 1.98 -6.28 18.34
N SER A 59 1.27 -6.07 19.44
CA SER A 59 1.64 -6.59 20.76
C SER A 59 0.41 -7.23 21.39
N LYS A 60 0.64 -8.06 22.40
CA LYS A 60 -0.44 -8.57 23.26
C LYS A 60 -0.53 -7.73 24.52
N ASP A 61 -1.74 -7.42 24.94
CA ASP A 61 -2.09 -6.85 26.25
C ASP A 61 -3.15 -7.75 26.87
N GLY A 62 -2.69 -8.78 27.59
CA GLY A 62 -3.52 -9.94 27.95
C GLY A 62 -4.04 -10.66 26.70
N GLU A 63 -5.36 -10.78 26.59
CA GLU A 63 -6.06 -11.35 25.42
C GLU A 63 -6.24 -10.37 24.26
N LEU A 64 -5.95 -9.08 24.46
CA LEU A 64 -6.11 -8.06 23.42
C LEU A 64 -4.88 -8.02 22.51
N LEU A 65 -5.12 -8.07 21.20
CA LEU A 65 -4.10 -7.80 20.18
C LEU A 65 -4.14 -6.32 19.80
N LEU A 66 -3.05 -5.60 20.06
CA LEU A 66 -2.94 -4.17 19.79
C LEU A 66 -1.99 -3.93 18.61
N ILE A 67 -2.44 -3.16 17.61
CA ILE A 67 -1.55 -2.67 16.54
C ILE A 67 -0.70 -1.53 17.11
N LYS A 68 0.62 -1.73 17.16
CA LYS A 68 1.60 -0.73 17.63
C LYS A 68 2.19 0.10 16.50
N GLU A 69 2.34 -0.50 15.32
CA GLU A 69 2.84 0.17 14.13
C GLU A 69 2.05 -0.32 12.91
N ALA A 70 1.66 0.60 12.04
CA ALA A 70 1.06 0.31 10.74
C ALA A 70 1.83 1.08 9.66
N ARG A 71 2.28 0.37 8.63
CA ARG A 71 2.88 0.96 7.42
C ARG A 71 2.05 0.55 6.23
N VAL A 72 1.53 1.52 5.49
CA VAL A 72 0.69 1.28 4.32
C VAL A 72 1.44 1.74 3.07
N LEU A 73 1.59 0.83 2.11
CA LEU A 73 2.10 1.11 0.78
C LEU A 73 0.94 1.00 -0.20
N VAL A 74 0.80 2.00 -1.06
CA VAL A 74 -0.23 2.04 -2.11
C VAL A 74 0.44 2.11 -3.46
N GLU A 75 -0.17 1.48 -4.46
CA GLU A 75 0.26 1.66 -5.85
C GLU A 75 0.25 3.14 -6.19
N SER A 76 1.33 3.59 -6.83
CA SER A 76 1.42 4.97 -7.29
C SER A 76 0.56 5.14 -8.54
N PRO A 77 -0.35 6.13 -8.59
CA PRO A 77 -1.13 6.42 -9.79
C PRO A 77 -0.25 6.90 -10.94
N VAL A 78 0.88 7.55 -10.62
CA VAL A 78 1.95 7.87 -11.56
C VAL A 78 2.92 6.72 -11.55
N LYS A 79 3.20 6.08 -12.70
CA LYS A 79 4.25 5.05 -12.79
C LYS A 79 5.59 5.75 -13.09
N PRO A 80 6.42 6.11 -12.09
CA PRO A 80 7.72 6.72 -12.37
C PRO A 80 8.64 5.76 -13.13
N GLY A 81 8.29 4.47 -13.23
CA GLY A 81 9.01 3.46 -14.00
C GLY A 81 9.28 3.87 -15.44
N ASP A 82 8.33 4.49 -16.15
CA ASP A 82 8.57 4.91 -17.55
C ASP A 82 9.58 6.06 -17.63
N LEU A 83 9.51 7.01 -16.70
CA LEU A 83 10.42 8.15 -16.58
C LEU A 83 11.83 7.71 -16.15
N ILE A 84 11.91 6.81 -15.17
CA ILE A 84 13.16 6.24 -14.65
C ILE A 84 13.79 5.33 -15.70
N LEU A 85 13.01 4.51 -16.41
CA LEU A 85 13.49 3.67 -17.50
C LEU A 85 14.01 4.50 -18.67
N GLY A 86 13.31 5.58 -19.04
CA GLY A 86 13.79 6.54 -20.03
C GLY A 86 15.12 7.16 -19.62
N THR A 87 15.27 7.54 -18.35
CA THR A 87 16.51 8.10 -17.80
C THR A 87 17.64 7.06 -17.77
N LEU A 88 17.38 5.85 -17.30
CA LEU A 88 18.33 4.75 -17.27
C LEU A 88 18.82 4.37 -18.68
N LYS A 89 17.92 4.28 -19.66
CA LYS A 89 18.28 4.04 -21.06
C LYS A 89 19.24 5.10 -21.59
N ARG A 90 19.01 6.38 -21.27
CA ARG A 90 19.89 7.49 -21.66
C ARG A 90 21.26 7.40 -21.00
N ILE A 91 21.31 7.13 -19.70
CA ILE A 91 22.57 6.98 -18.96
C ILE A 91 23.40 5.81 -19.53
N ILE A 92 22.77 4.66 -19.75
CA ILE A 92 23.42 3.49 -20.32
C ILE A 92 23.96 3.82 -21.73
N SER A 93 23.17 4.45 -22.59
CA SER A 93 23.62 4.86 -23.93
C SER A 93 24.84 5.78 -23.90
N VAL A 94 24.89 6.76 -22.98
CA VAL A 94 26.05 7.65 -22.82
C VAL A 94 27.28 6.87 -22.34
N LEU A 95 27.12 5.99 -21.36
CA LEU A 95 28.22 5.19 -20.82
C LEU A 95 28.76 4.14 -21.81
N THR A 96 27.91 3.64 -22.71
CA THR A 96 28.33 2.71 -23.76
C THR A 96 29.03 3.45 -24.90
N ASN A 97 28.54 4.63 -25.29
CA ASN A 97 29.16 5.45 -26.35
C ASN A 97 30.45 6.17 -25.91
N SER A 98 30.75 6.24 -24.62
CA SER A 98 31.99 6.85 -24.09
C SER A 98 33.14 5.85 -23.92
N ARG A 99 32.97 4.60 -24.37
CA ARG A 99 33.97 3.51 -24.27
C ARG A 99 34.48 3.03 -25.63
N GLU A 100 34.07 3.69 -26.71
CA GLU A 100 34.69 3.63 -28.05
C GLU A 100 35.57 4.87 -28.26
#